data_AF-A0A7C1XE06-F1
#
_entry.id   AF-A0A7C1XE06-F1
#
_cell.length_a   1.000
_cell.length_b   1.000
_cell.length_c   1.000
_cell.angle_alpha   90.00
_cell.angle_beta   90.00
_cell.angle_gamma   90.00
#
_symmetry.space_group_name_H-M   'P 1'
#
loop_
_entity.id
_entity.type
_entity.pdbx_description
1 polymer ?
#
loop_
_entity_poly.entity_id
_entity_poly.type
_entity_poly.pdbx_seq_one_letter_code
_entity_poly.pdbx_strand_id
1 'polypeptide(L)'
;MARSTTLKQRFLFIVVPILALAMLVVLYAQQLVNDAARESLQNIARNSELSWQVRQIKEIEQDLELLVHQYTLITYSHDLATISAIDWTRRHLLERIEKLYQELIRDSGSDDINPAYRELIRDLRQAQQDLESELDRYHAIIQNLRQRFTGMSLMEERLLPANNDFIRAVSVALSDYEDRPLTLQDYEIINLLKDLRYAWVQQVSWFRLFIANRSGIFGSPAESMRKNLANRDLYMEMVERNLSRLEALDRQGRLDIQGSSALSDMRNALQRYRQDFDAIRDLYMSEHWRADHDMLINVLQPAFREIQQILDQFDQQLRNAAIANITRSHQIAERVSHMIWLSVLVVLFIVGIGYFMFEHLVRRPVSRIAEALHAEAEGDPNVDLPDTRV
;
A
#
# COMPACT_ATOMS: atom_id res chain seq x y z
N MET A 1 61.70 46.16 48.14
CA MET A 1 61.08 45.11 48.97
C MET A 1 60.60 43.97 48.06
N ALA A 2 61.45 42.97 47.83
CA ALA A 2 61.07 41.79 47.06
C ALA A 2 60.48 40.76 48.02
N ARG A 3 59.17 40.47 47.91
CA ARG A 3 58.55 39.38 48.67
C ARG A 3 59.17 38.07 48.20
N SER A 4 59.91 37.41 49.08
CA SER A 4 60.34 36.02 48.89
C SER A 4 59.11 35.12 48.86
N THR A 5 58.55 34.90 47.68
CA THR A 5 57.51 33.89 47.46
C THR A 5 58.06 32.54 47.89
N THR A 6 57.43 31.91 48.88
CA THR A 6 57.86 30.60 49.38
C THR A 6 57.74 29.55 48.29
N LEU A 7 58.58 28.51 48.31
CA LEU A 7 58.58 27.42 47.33
C LEU A 7 57.18 26.83 47.10
N LYS A 8 56.35 26.80 48.16
CA LYS A 8 54.94 26.40 48.15
C LYS A 8 54.07 27.29 47.26
N GLN A 9 54.25 28.62 47.29
CA GLN A 9 53.48 29.56 46.47
C GLN A 9 53.82 29.45 44.98
N ARG A 10 55.10 29.23 44.64
CA ARG A 10 55.52 29.02 43.25
C ARG A 10 54.98 27.71 42.67
N PHE A 11 54.99 26.65 43.47
CA PHE A 11 54.38 25.36 43.09
C PHE A 11 52.87 25.49 42.86
N LEU A 12 52.16 26.18 43.75
CA LEU A 12 50.73 26.41 43.63
C LEU A 12 50.35 27.19 42.35
N PHE A 13 51.13 28.23 42.01
CA PHE A 13 50.89 29.06 40.82
C PHE A 13 50.97 28.31 39.49
N ILE A 14 51.69 27.19 39.43
CA ILE A 14 51.85 26.39 38.20
C ILE A 14 50.87 25.22 38.18
N VAL A 15 50.67 24.53 39.30
CA VAL A 15 49.80 23.34 39.35
C VAL A 15 48.33 23.70 39.18
N VAL A 16 47.86 24.81 39.76
CA VAL A 16 46.46 25.23 39.68
C VAL A 16 45.98 25.49 38.24
N PRO A 17 46.65 26.30 37.40
CA PRO A 17 46.19 26.55 36.03
C PRO A 17 46.24 25.28 35.17
N ILE A 18 47.20 24.39 35.44
CA ILE A 18 47.30 23.10 34.75
C ILE A 18 46.12 22.18 35.09
N LEU A 19 45.78 22.05 36.38
CA LEU A 19 44.60 21.28 36.81
C LEU A 19 43.30 21.90 36.30
N ALA A 20 43.21 23.23 36.26
CA ALA A 20 42.07 23.94 35.69
C ALA A 20 41.92 23.66 34.19
N LEU A 21 43.02 23.66 33.43
CA LEU A 21 43.02 23.31 32.01
C LEU A 21 42.58 21.85 31.78
N ALA A 22 43.10 20.91 32.57
CA ALA A 22 42.70 19.50 32.50
C ALA A 22 41.19 19.34 32.79
N MET A 23 40.68 20.03 33.81
CA MET A 23 39.26 20.03 34.15
C MET A 23 38.41 20.61 33.02
N LEU A 24 38.84 21.70 32.37
CA LEU A 24 38.14 22.29 31.23
C LEU A 24 38.04 21.31 30.04
N VAL A 25 39.11 20.59 29.72
CA VAL A 25 39.11 19.58 28.65
C VAL A 25 38.14 18.44 28.96
N VAL A 26 38.13 17.96 30.20
CA VAL A 26 37.20 16.90 30.64
C VAL A 26 35.75 17.38 30.58
N LEU A 27 35.46 18.59 31.07
CA LEU A 27 34.12 19.18 31.01
C LEU A 27 33.64 19.38 29.57
N TYR A 28 34.52 19.87 28.69
CA TYR A 28 34.22 20.03 27.27
C TYR A 28 33.94 18.69 26.58
N ALA A 29 34.77 17.66 26.83
CA ALA A 29 34.55 16.33 26.30
C ALA A 29 33.23 15.72 26.81
N GLN A 30 32.92 15.89 28.10
CA GLN A 30 31.68 15.42 28.69
C GLN A 30 30.46 16.13 28.09
N GLN A 31 30.52 17.44 27.87
CA GLN A 31 29.44 18.19 27.24
C GLN A 31 29.21 17.73 25.80
N LEU A 32 30.28 17.57 25.02
CA LEU A 32 30.20 17.07 23.64
C LEU A 32 29.57 15.67 23.56
N VAL A 33 29.94 14.76 24.47
CA VAL A 33 29.34 13.42 24.57
C VAL A 33 27.86 13.51 24.91
N ASN A 34 27.50 14.34 25.90
CA ASN A 34 26.12 14.47 26.36
C ASN A 34 25.22 15.05 25.28
N ASP A 35 25.68 16.08 24.57
CA ASP A 35 24.91 16.72 23.49
C ASP A 35 24.72 15.73 22.33
N ALA A 36 25.78 15.05 21.92
CA ALA A 36 25.72 14.01 20.90
C ALA A 36 24.82 12.82 21.29
N ALA A 37 24.89 12.37 22.55
CA ALA A 37 24.07 11.28 23.05
C ALA A 37 22.59 11.69 23.08
N ARG A 38 22.28 12.92 23.50
CA ARG A 38 20.92 13.45 23.49
C ARG A 38 20.37 13.56 22.07
N GLU A 39 21.13 14.11 21.14
CA GLU A 39 20.74 14.24 19.73
C GLU A 39 20.52 12.86 19.10
N SER A 40 21.42 11.90 19.33
CA SER A 40 21.30 10.53 18.84
C SER A 40 20.07 9.82 19.41
N LEU A 41 19.83 9.92 20.72
CA LEU A 41 18.64 9.34 21.37
C LEU A 41 17.35 9.96 20.84
N GLN A 42 17.29 11.28 20.66
CA GLN A 42 16.13 11.97 20.08
C GLN A 42 15.88 11.51 18.64
N ASN A 43 16.93 11.44 17.82
CA ASN A 43 16.82 10.99 16.44
C ASN A 43 16.38 9.51 16.33
N ILE A 44 16.87 8.64 17.21
CA ILE A 44 16.45 7.23 17.27
C ILE A 44 14.99 7.11 17.67
N ALA A 45 14.58 7.82 18.74
CA ALA A 45 13.19 7.83 19.19
C ALA A 45 12.24 8.33 18.09
N ARG A 46 12.63 9.41 17.40
CA ARG A 46 11.89 9.98 16.27
C ARG A 46 11.76 8.99 15.11
N ASN A 47 12.87 8.41 14.65
CA ASN A 47 12.84 7.45 13.54
C ASN A 47 12.03 6.20 13.90
N SER A 48 12.07 5.77 15.16
CA SER A 48 11.25 4.67 15.65
C SER A 48 9.76 4.99 15.62
N GLU A 49 9.35 6.19 16.04
CA GLU A 49 7.95 6.64 15.99
C GLU A 49 7.46 6.73 14.55
N LEU A 50 8.23 7.39 13.66
CA LEU A 50 7.87 7.49 12.24
C LEU A 50 7.75 6.10 11.59
N SER A 51 8.68 5.20 11.88
CA SER A 51 8.63 3.82 11.38
C SER A 51 7.41 3.06 11.93
N TRP A 52 6.99 3.33 13.16
CA TRP A 52 5.77 2.76 13.70
C TRP A 52 4.52 3.29 12.96
N GLN A 53 4.42 4.59 12.70
CA GLN A 53 3.30 5.17 11.95
C GLN A 53 3.23 4.62 10.51
N VAL A 54 4.36 4.53 9.81
CA VAL A 54 4.44 3.96 8.44
C VAL A 54 3.95 2.51 8.43
N ARG A 55 4.37 1.69 9.41
CA ARG A 55 3.86 0.32 9.56
C ARG A 55 2.36 0.26 9.80
N GLN A 56 1.82 1.12 10.66
CA GLN A 56 0.37 1.17 10.91
C GLN A 56 -0.42 1.55 9.65
N ILE A 57 0.08 2.50 8.86
CA ILE A 57 -0.54 2.88 7.58
C ILE A 57 -0.54 1.69 6.62
N LYS A 58 0.58 0.95 6.54
CA LYS A 58 0.69 -0.26 5.71
C LYS A 58 -0.28 -1.35 6.12
N GLU A 59 -0.42 -1.61 7.41
CA GLU A 59 -1.38 -2.59 7.94
C GLU A 59 -2.83 -2.21 7.57
N ILE A 60 -3.21 -0.95 7.77
CA ILE A 60 -4.56 -0.45 7.45
C ILE A 60 -4.84 -0.48 5.93
N GLU A 61 -3.85 -0.16 5.11
CA GLU A 61 -3.96 -0.21 3.65
C GLU A 61 -4.17 -1.65 3.16
N GLN A 62 -3.43 -2.62 3.72
CA GLN A 62 -3.61 -4.04 3.42
C GLN A 62 -4.99 -4.56 3.85
N ASP A 63 -5.47 -4.12 5.03
CA ASP A 63 -6.83 -4.44 5.49
C ASP A 63 -7.90 -3.87 4.55
N LEU A 64 -7.70 -2.63 4.06
CA LEU A 64 -8.59 -2.01 3.09
C LEU A 64 -8.60 -2.77 1.76
N GLU A 65 -7.44 -3.11 1.22
CA GLU A 65 -7.30 -3.92 0.00
C GLU A 65 -8.03 -5.27 0.15
N LEU A 66 -7.84 -5.95 1.29
CA LEU A 66 -8.51 -7.21 1.58
C LEU A 66 -10.04 -7.05 1.64
N LEU A 67 -10.54 -6.02 2.32
CA LEU A 67 -11.98 -5.74 2.40
C LEU A 67 -12.58 -5.47 1.02
N VAL A 68 -11.89 -4.72 0.16
CA VAL A 68 -12.32 -4.44 -1.22
C VAL A 68 -12.37 -5.72 -2.06
N HIS A 69 -11.36 -6.58 -1.93
CA HIS A 69 -11.34 -7.91 -2.55
C HIS A 69 -12.51 -8.77 -2.07
N GLN A 70 -12.73 -8.83 -0.76
CA GLN A 70 -13.83 -9.57 -0.16
C GLN A 70 -15.20 -9.07 -0.66
N TYR A 71 -15.37 -7.75 -0.75
CA TYR A 71 -16.58 -7.11 -1.25
C TYR A 71 -16.87 -7.48 -2.72
N THR A 72 -15.81 -7.63 -3.54
CA THR A 72 -15.95 -8.10 -4.93
C THR A 72 -16.48 -9.54 -5.01
N LEU A 73 -15.99 -10.40 -4.11
CA LEU A 73 -16.22 -11.86 -4.15
C LEU A 73 -17.55 -12.27 -3.51
N ILE A 74 -17.91 -11.68 -2.37
CA ILE A 74 -18.95 -12.23 -1.48
C ILE A 74 -20.34 -11.62 -1.75
N THR A 75 -20.44 -10.41 -2.28
CA THR A 75 -21.69 -9.66 -2.13
C THR A 75 -22.58 -9.68 -3.38
N TYR A 76 -23.70 -10.41 -3.31
CA TYR A 76 -24.93 -10.10 -4.07
C TYR A 76 -25.75 -9.07 -3.30
N SER A 77 -25.28 -7.82 -3.32
CA SER A 77 -25.95 -6.61 -2.82
C SER A 77 -26.23 -6.53 -1.29
N HIS A 78 -25.89 -5.38 -0.68
CA HIS A 78 -26.31 -4.93 0.66
C HIS A 78 -25.65 -5.52 1.92
N ASP A 79 -24.41 -6.00 1.86
CA ASP A 79 -23.66 -6.17 3.11
C ASP A 79 -23.22 -4.80 3.67
N LEU A 80 -24.14 -4.15 4.38
CA LEU A 80 -23.91 -2.88 5.05
C LEU A 80 -22.72 -2.94 6.01
N ALA A 81 -22.41 -4.13 6.57
CA ALA A 81 -21.27 -4.29 7.46
C ALA A 81 -19.95 -4.12 6.69
N THR A 82 -19.78 -4.81 5.55
CA THR A 82 -18.58 -4.68 4.72
C THR A 82 -18.41 -3.24 4.19
N ILE A 83 -19.49 -2.60 3.73
CA ILE A 83 -19.44 -1.19 3.28
C ILE A 83 -18.99 -0.29 4.43
N SER A 84 -19.60 -0.43 5.61
CA SER A 84 -19.24 0.37 6.78
C SER A 84 -17.80 0.12 7.25
N ALA A 85 -17.29 -1.10 7.09
CA ALA A 85 -15.91 -1.46 7.39
C ALA A 85 -14.95 -0.79 6.40
N ILE A 86 -15.21 -0.84 5.10
CA ILE A 86 -14.42 -0.13 4.08
C ILE A 86 -14.39 1.37 4.38
N ASP A 87 -15.55 1.98 4.62
CA ASP A 87 -15.65 3.41 4.93
C ASP A 87 -14.90 3.80 6.21
N TRP A 88 -14.97 2.95 7.24
CA TRP A 88 -14.24 3.15 8.49
C TRP A 88 -12.72 3.02 8.27
N THR A 89 -12.26 1.97 7.60
CA THR A 89 -10.83 1.73 7.33
C THR A 89 -10.26 2.83 6.45
N ARG A 90 -11.00 3.30 5.45
CA ARG A 90 -10.65 4.45 4.61
C ARG A 90 -10.43 5.72 5.44
N ARG A 91 -11.38 6.08 6.30
CA ARG A 91 -11.24 7.24 7.20
C ARG A 91 -10.05 7.07 8.14
N HIS A 92 -9.86 5.88 8.68
CA HIS A 92 -8.75 5.61 9.58
C HIS A 92 -7.39 5.72 8.87
N LEU A 93 -7.29 5.26 7.63
CA LEU A 93 -6.10 5.43 6.80
C LEU A 93 -5.75 6.91 6.60
N LEU A 94 -6.75 7.72 6.22
CA LEU A 94 -6.58 9.17 6.04
C LEU A 94 -6.13 9.86 7.34
N GLU A 95 -6.76 9.54 8.47
CA GLU A 95 -6.39 10.08 9.79
C GLU A 95 -4.92 9.76 10.13
N ARG A 96 -4.45 8.54 9.82
CA ARG A 96 -3.06 8.14 10.07
C ARG A 96 -2.06 8.84 9.17
N ILE A 97 -2.38 9.00 7.89
CA ILE A 97 -1.55 9.76 6.94
C ILE A 97 -1.47 11.23 7.38
N GLU A 98 -2.59 11.82 7.82
CA GLU A 98 -2.59 13.18 8.35
C GLU A 98 -1.75 13.31 9.62
N LYS A 99 -1.86 12.34 10.54
CA LYS A 99 -1.05 12.32 11.76
C LYS A 99 0.44 12.25 11.44
N LEU A 100 0.85 11.40 10.50
CA LEU A 100 2.23 11.30 10.02
C LEU A 100 2.71 12.64 9.45
N TYR A 101 1.89 13.30 8.64
CA TYR A 101 2.19 14.63 8.09
C TYR A 101 2.40 15.69 9.19
N GLN A 102 1.52 15.72 10.21
CA GLN A 102 1.63 16.66 11.32
C GLN A 102 2.88 16.39 12.19
N GLU A 103 3.22 15.12 12.43
CA GLU A 103 4.44 14.73 13.16
C GLU A 103 5.71 15.16 12.42
N LEU A 104 5.73 15.04 11.08
CA LEU A 104 6.86 15.51 10.25
C LEU A 104 7.04 17.04 10.30
N ILE A 105 5.94 17.80 10.36
CA ILE A 105 5.97 19.27 10.41
C ILE A 105 6.31 19.81 11.80
N ARG A 106 5.69 19.24 12.84
CA ARG A 106 5.80 19.77 14.21
C ARG A 106 7.23 19.73 14.74
N ASP A 107 8.01 18.74 14.33
CA ASP A 107 9.31 18.45 14.94
C ASP A 107 10.51 19.13 14.27
N SER A 108 10.34 19.67 13.05
CA SER A 108 11.50 20.15 12.27
C SER A 108 11.62 21.68 12.18
N GLY A 109 10.61 22.45 12.59
CA GLY A 109 10.44 23.80 12.03
C GLY A 109 10.25 23.73 10.50
N SER A 110 9.66 24.74 9.86
CA SER A 110 9.36 24.66 8.42
C SER A 110 10.58 24.43 7.51
N ASP A 111 11.79 24.72 8.01
CA ASP A 111 12.98 24.84 7.18
C ASP A 111 13.92 23.62 7.22
N ASP A 112 13.86 22.76 8.25
CA ASP A 112 14.82 21.64 8.43
C ASP A 112 14.26 20.23 8.12
N ILE A 113 13.03 20.14 7.58
CA ILE A 113 12.47 18.85 7.15
C ILE A 113 13.29 18.34 5.96
N ASN A 114 13.77 17.09 6.05
CA ASN A 114 14.43 16.43 4.92
C ASN A 114 13.51 16.50 3.68
N PRO A 115 13.95 17.11 2.55
CA PRO A 115 13.13 17.26 1.36
C PRO A 115 12.56 15.93 0.85
N ALA A 116 13.28 14.82 1.05
CA ALA A 116 12.80 13.48 0.68
C ALA A 116 11.51 13.09 1.43
N TYR A 117 11.38 13.40 2.73
CA TYR A 117 10.14 13.12 3.47
C TYR A 117 8.98 14.02 3.02
N ARG A 118 9.26 15.27 2.61
CA ARG A 118 8.25 16.19 2.08
C ARG A 118 7.68 15.72 0.76
N GLU A 119 8.52 15.21 -0.14
CA GLU A 119 8.06 14.63 -1.40
C GLU A 119 7.25 13.36 -1.15
N LEU A 120 7.78 12.42 -0.36
CA LEU A 120 7.09 11.16 -0.08
C LEU A 120 5.72 11.37 0.60
N ILE A 121 5.58 12.31 1.54
CA ILE A 121 4.28 12.55 2.19
C ILE A 121 3.28 13.22 1.24
N ARG A 122 3.75 14.09 0.34
CA ARG A 122 2.91 14.71 -0.68
C ARG A 122 2.42 13.65 -1.66
N ASP A 123 3.32 12.79 -2.12
CA ASP A 123 3.01 11.74 -3.08
C ASP A 123 2.08 10.70 -2.43
N LEU A 124 2.28 10.35 -1.14
CA LEU A 124 1.38 9.49 -0.38
C LEU A 124 -0.03 10.08 -0.27
N ARG A 125 -0.15 11.40 0.00
CA ARG A 125 -1.45 12.07 0.08
C ARG A 125 -2.14 12.09 -1.29
N GLN A 126 -1.40 12.33 -2.37
CA GLN A 126 -1.94 12.31 -3.73
C GLN A 126 -2.45 10.91 -4.09
N ALA A 127 -1.63 9.87 -3.90
CA ALA A 127 -2.02 8.48 -4.17
C ALA A 127 -3.23 8.05 -3.33
N GLN A 128 -3.33 8.51 -2.09
CA GLN A 128 -4.50 8.27 -1.24
C GLN A 128 -5.76 8.97 -1.77
N GLN A 129 -5.68 10.20 -2.24
CA GLN A 129 -6.82 10.92 -2.84
C GLN A 129 -7.29 10.24 -4.13
N ASP A 130 -6.35 9.80 -4.97
CA ASP A 130 -6.65 9.09 -6.20
C ASP A 130 -7.33 7.74 -5.89
N LEU A 131 -6.81 7.00 -4.90
CA LEU A 131 -7.46 5.78 -4.41
C LEU A 131 -8.89 6.04 -3.91
N GLU A 132 -9.13 7.12 -3.17
CA GLU A 132 -10.49 7.45 -2.69
C GLU A 132 -11.46 7.71 -3.85
N SER A 133 -11.05 8.49 -4.85
CA SER A 133 -11.86 8.74 -6.04
C SER A 133 -12.21 7.45 -6.77
N GLU A 134 -11.25 6.54 -6.90
CA GLU A 134 -11.48 5.24 -7.54
C GLU A 134 -12.34 4.31 -6.67
N LEU A 135 -12.20 4.32 -5.34
CA LEU A 135 -13.08 3.56 -4.45
C LEU A 135 -14.53 4.04 -4.52
N ASP A 136 -14.77 5.35 -4.62
CA ASP A 136 -16.12 5.91 -4.76
C ASP A 136 -16.76 5.49 -6.11
N ARG A 137 -15.98 5.53 -7.19
CA ARG A 137 -16.40 5.03 -8.51
C ARG A 137 -16.70 3.53 -8.49
N TYR A 138 -15.84 2.75 -7.86
CA TYR A 138 -16.00 1.31 -7.71
C TYR A 138 -17.26 0.96 -6.90
N HIS A 139 -17.51 1.71 -5.83
CA HIS A 139 -18.71 1.56 -5.03
C HIS A 139 -19.98 1.80 -5.85
N ALA A 140 -20.01 2.84 -6.69
CA ALA A 140 -21.14 3.11 -7.58
C ALA A 140 -21.41 1.95 -8.56
N ILE A 141 -20.35 1.36 -9.11
CA ILE A 141 -20.46 0.20 -10.02
C ILE A 141 -21.04 -1.01 -9.29
N ILE A 142 -20.55 -1.34 -8.08
CA ILE A 142 -21.04 -2.51 -7.34
C ILE A 142 -22.50 -2.37 -6.91
N GLN A 143 -22.93 -1.16 -6.54
CA GLN A 143 -24.32 -0.92 -6.13
C GLN A 143 -25.32 -1.05 -7.28
N ASN A 144 -24.88 -0.81 -8.52
CA ASN A 144 -25.76 -0.84 -9.68
C ASN A 144 -25.55 -2.13 -10.49
N LEU A 145 -26.52 -3.04 -10.42
CA LEU A 145 -26.48 -4.32 -11.14
C LEU A 145 -26.24 -4.17 -12.65
N ARG A 146 -26.82 -3.12 -13.27
CA ARG A 146 -26.66 -2.84 -14.71
C ARG A 146 -25.24 -2.39 -15.06
N GLN A 147 -24.57 -1.68 -14.14
CA GLN A 147 -23.19 -1.24 -14.34
C GLN A 147 -22.20 -2.37 -14.00
N ARG A 148 -22.49 -3.13 -12.95
CA ARG A 148 -21.67 -4.26 -12.51
C ARG A 148 -21.56 -5.35 -13.57
N PHE A 149 -22.68 -5.74 -14.18
CA PHE A 149 -22.73 -6.76 -15.22
C PHE A 149 -22.98 -6.08 -16.57
N THR A 150 -21.90 -5.88 -17.34
CA THR A 150 -21.88 -5.10 -18.59
C THR A 150 -22.96 -5.53 -19.60
N GLY A 151 -23.34 -6.81 -19.61
CA GLY A 151 -24.34 -7.35 -20.53
C GLY A 151 -25.80 -7.20 -20.07
N MET A 152 -26.05 -6.73 -18.84
CA MET A 152 -27.39 -6.69 -18.25
C MET A 152 -28.33 -5.77 -19.06
N SER A 153 -27.88 -4.58 -19.44
CA SER A 153 -28.67 -3.66 -20.26
C SER A 153 -29.01 -4.27 -21.64
N LEU A 154 -28.06 -4.93 -22.30
CA LEU A 154 -28.33 -5.61 -23.58
C LEU A 154 -29.36 -6.73 -23.42
N MET A 155 -29.33 -7.48 -22.31
CA MET A 155 -30.31 -8.52 -22.04
C MET A 155 -31.70 -7.96 -21.79
N GLU A 156 -31.83 -6.93 -20.97
CA GLU A 156 -33.11 -6.34 -20.58
C GLU A 156 -33.75 -5.51 -21.70
N GLU A 157 -32.95 -4.75 -22.42
CA GLU A 157 -33.44 -3.77 -23.40
C GLU A 157 -33.56 -4.36 -24.81
N ARG A 158 -32.87 -5.48 -25.09
CA ARG A 158 -32.83 -6.06 -26.45
C ARG A 158 -33.29 -7.52 -26.50
N LEU A 159 -32.64 -8.43 -25.76
CA LEU A 159 -33.01 -9.85 -25.80
C LEU A 159 -34.39 -10.13 -25.22
N LEU A 160 -34.74 -9.52 -24.08
CA LEU A 160 -36.01 -9.74 -23.41
C LEU A 160 -37.21 -9.29 -24.27
N PRO A 161 -37.22 -8.10 -24.89
CA PRO A 161 -38.25 -7.72 -25.84
C PRO A 161 -38.36 -8.69 -27.03
N ALA A 162 -37.24 -9.07 -27.65
CA ALA A 162 -37.26 -10.02 -28.78
C ALA A 162 -37.82 -11.39 -28.36
N ASN A 163 -37.49 -11.87 -27.15
CA ASN A 163 -38.08 -13.08 -26.58
C ASN A 163 -39.60 -12.96 -26.37
N ASN A 164 -40.05 -11.83 -25.81
CA ASN A 164 -41.46 -11.61 -25.55
C ASN A 164 -42.28 -11.50 -26.84
N ASP A 165 -41.73 -10.84 -27.86
CA ASP A 165 -42.34 -10.72 -29.18
C ASP A 165 -42.48 -12.10 -29.84
N PHE A 166 -41.44 -12.93 -29.78
CA PHE A 166 -41.48 -14.30 -30.31
C PHE A 166 -42.55 -15.14 -29.61
N ILE A 167 -42.55 -15.20 -28.28
CA ILE A 167 -43.54 -15.99 -27.52
C ILE A 167 -44.96 -15.49 -27.76
N ARG A 168 -45.15 -14.16 -27.84
CA ARG A 168 -46.45 -13.56 -28.16
C ARG A 168 -46.93 -13.99 -29.55
N ALA A 169 -46.08 -13.87 -30.56
CA ALA A 169 -46.42 -14.25 -31.93
C ALA A 169 -46.80 -15.75 -32.02
N VAL A 170 -46.07 -16.63 -31.36
CA VAL A 170 -46.43 -18.06 -31.28
C VAL A 170 -47.78 -18.29 -30.63
N SER A 171 -48.08 -17.52 -29.57
CA SER A 171 -49.34 -17.65 -28.83
C SER A 171 -50.53 -17.16 -29.64
N VAL A 172 -50.36 -16.04 -30.36
CA VAL A 172 -51.34 -15.49 -31.31
C VAL A 172 -51.62 -16.48 -32.44
N ALA A 173 -50.59 -17.13 -32.98
CA ALA A 173 -50.77 -18.16 -33.99
C ALA A 173 -51.51 -19.39 -33.45
N LEU A 174 -51.27 -19.78 -32.19
CA LEU A 174 -51.94 -20.92 -31.57
C LEU A 174 -53.42 -20.66 -31.26
N SER A 175 -53.77 -19.42 -30.84
CA SER A 175 -55.15 -19.08 -30.46
C SER A 175 -56.14 -19.18 -31.63
N ASP A 176 -55.69 -19.01 -32.87
CA ASP A 176 -56.54 -19.12 -34.07
C ASP A 176 -57.12 -20.52 -34.29
N TYR A 177 -56.53 -21.52 -33.63
CA TYR A 177 -56.94 -22.91 -33.71
C TYR A 177 -57.77 -23.35 -32.50
N GLU A 178 -57.99 -22.50 -31.50
CA GLU A 178 -58.74 -22.87 -30.28
C GLU A 178 -60.26 -22.88 -30.51
N ASP A 179 -60.78 -21.99 -31.36
CA ASP A 179 -62.22 -21.73 -31.52
C ASP A 179 -62.84 -22.31 -32.82
N ARG A 180 -62.11 -23.18 -33.54
CA ARG A 180 -62.60 -23.76 -34.82
C ARG A 180 -62.49 -25.28 -34.89
N PRO A 181 -63.36 -25.96 -35.68
CA PRO A 181 -63.21 -27.38 -35.96
C PRO A 181 -61.86 -27.65 -36.65
N LEU A 182 -61.04 -28.51 -36.05
CA LEU A 182 -59.70 -28.82 -36.56
C LEU A 182 -59.73 -29.83 -37.70
N THR A 183 -59.04 -29.53 -38.77
CA THR A 183 -58.69 -30.46 -39.86
C THR A 183 -57.39 -31.20 -39.56
N LEU A 184 -57.11 -32.30 -40.28
CA LEU A 184 -55.82 -33.00 -40.19
C LEU A 184 -54.62 -32.08 -40.46
N GLN A 185 -54.80 -31.07 -41.31
CA GLN A 185 -53.79 -30.08 -41.65
C GLN A 185 -53.53 -29.10 -40.50
N ASP A 186 -54.58 -28.71 -39.76
CA ASP A 186 -54.45 -27.84 -38.59
C ASP A 186 -53.60 -28.52 -37.50
N TYR A 187 -53.74 -29.84 -37.31
CA TYR A 187 -52.90 -30.57 -36.36
C TYR A 187 -51.40 -30.50 -36.69
N GLU A 188 -51.02 -30.51 -37.97
CA GLU A 188 -49.62 -30.35 -38.39
C GLU A 188 -49.09 -28.96 -37.98
N ILE A 189 -49.85 -27.90 -38.26
CA ILE A 189 -49.46 -26.52 -37.94
C ILE A 189 -49.39 -26.32 -36.42
N ILE A 190 -50.41 -26.78 -35.68
CA ILE A 190 -50.46 -26.69 -34.21
C ILE A 190 -49.25 -27.40 -33.58
N ASN A 191 -48.89 -28.59 -34.07
CA ASN A 191 -47.72 -29.31 -33.57
C ASN A 191 -46.42 -28.55 -33.86
N LEU A 192 -46.25 -28.01 -35.07
CA LEU A 192 -45.09 -27.17 -35.41
C LEU A 192 -44.99 -25.95 -34.49
N LEU A 193 -46.10 -25.26 -34.21
CA LEU A 193 -46.15 -24.10 -33.31
C LEU A 193 -45.83 -24.49 -31.86
N LYS A 194 -46.35 -25.62 -31.37
CA LYS A 194 -46.04 -26.14 -30.02
C LYS A 194 -44.56 -26.52 -29.89
N ASP A 195 -44.00 -27.21 -30.87
CA ASP A 195 -42.59 -27.61 -30.90
C ASP A 195 -41.68 -26.37 -30.97
N LEU A 196 -42.08 -25.36 -31.74
CA LEU A 196 -41.36 -24.10 -31.86
C LEU A 196 -41.39 -23.31 -30.54
N ARG A 197 -42.54 -23.24 -29.85
CA ARG A 197 -42.63 -22.66 -28.50
C ARG A 197 -41.71 -23.39 -27.53
N TYR A 198 -41.74 -24.72 -27.54
CA TYR A 198 -40.90 -25.55 -26.68
C TYR A 198 -39.41 -25.31 -26.94
N ALA A 199 -38.98 -25.41 -28.20
CA ALA A 199 -37.57 -25.21 -28.57
C ALA A 199 -37.09 -23.78 -28.22
N TRP A 200 -37.94 -22.77 -28.41
CA TRP A 200 -37.62 -21.40 -28.02
C TRP A 200 -37.48 -21.23 -26.49
N VAL A 201 -38.35 -21.84 -25.69
CA VAL A 201 -38.21 -21.80 -24.23
C VAL A 201 -36.95 -22.54 -23.77
N GLN A 202 -36.62 -23.67 -24.41
CA GLN A 202 -35.42 -24.43 -24.10
C GLN A 202 -34.14 -23.67 -24.43
N GLN A 203 -34.03 -23.03 -25.60
CA GLN A 203 -32.82 -22.28 -25.95
C GLN A 203 -32.59 -21.10 -24.99
N VAL A 204 -33.64 -20.39 -24.56
CA VAL A 204 -33.54 -19.34 -23.53
C VAL A 204 -33.08 -19.92 -22.19
N SER A 205 -33.55 -21.12 -21.84
CA SER A 205 -33.15 -21.79 -20.60
C SER A 205 -31.67 -22.16 -20.60
N TRP A 206 -31.16 -22.67 -21.72
CA TRP A 206 -29.72 -22.92 -21.88
C TRP A 206 -28.88 -21.65 -21.88
N PHE A 207 -29.40 -20.55 -22.43
CA PHE A 207 -28.75 -19.25 -22.32
C PHE A 207 -28.67 -18.75 -20.86
N ARG A 208 -29.74 -18.91 -20.08
CA ARG A 208 -29.70 -18.57 -18.64
C ARG A 208 -28.67 -19.41 -17.88
N LEU A 209 -28.58 -20.70 -18.19
CA LEU A 209 -27.54 -21.57 -17.64
C LEU A 209 -26.14 -21.16 -18.09
N PHE A 210 -25.97 -20.73 -19.35
CA PHE A 210 -24.70 -20.19 -19.86
C PHE A 210 -24.23 -19.01 -19.01
N ILE A 211 -25.10 -18.05 -18.72
CA ILE A 211 -24.76 -16.91 -17.84
C ILE A 211 -24.46 -17.37 -16.41
N ALA A 212 -25.33 -18.22 -15.84
CA ALA A 212 -25.17 -18.69 -14.48
C ALA A 212 -23.84 -19.44 -14.27
N ASN A 213 -23.41 -20.23 -15.26
CA ASN A 213 -22.16 -20.99 -15.19
C ASN A 213 -20.90 -20.13 -15.22
N ARG A 214 -20.97 -18.86 -15.67
CA ARG A 214 -19.81 -17.94 -15.61
C ARG A 214 -19.35 -17.68 -14.18
N SER A 215 -20.25 -17.81 -13.19
CA SER A 215 -19.94 -17.68 -11.76
C SER A 215 -19.02 -18.77 -11.20
N GLY A 216 -18.83 -19.89 -11.91
CA GLY A 216 -18.01 -21.02 -11.45
C GLY A 216 -18.64 -21.91 -10.38
N ILE A 217 -19.91 -21.69 -10.01
CA ILE A 217 -20.64 -22.53 -9.04
C ILE A 217 -20.78 -23.99 -9.52
N PHE A 218 -20.73 -24.22 -10.84
CA PHE A 218 -21.01 -25.52 -11.48
C PHE A 218 -19.76 -26.15 -12.13
N GLY A 219 -18.57 -25.93 -11.56
CA GLY A 219 -17.31 -26.47 -12.05
C GLY A 219 -16.56 -25.50 -12.97
N SER A 220 -15.89 -26.03 -14.02
CA SER A 220 -15.12 -25.21 -14.96
C SER A 220 -16.03 -24.25 -15.76
N PRO A 221 -15.95 -22.92 -15.57
CA PRO A 221 -16.84 -21.97 -16.24
C PRO A 221 -16.77 -22.10 -17.76
N ALA A 222 -15.56 -22.11 -18.31
CA ALA A 222 -15.34 -22.12 -19.76
C ALA A 222 -15.88 -23.39 -20.45
N GLU A 223 -15.73 -24.55 -19.81
CA GLU A 223 -16.23 -25.82 -20.35
C GLU A 223 -17.76 -25.90 -20.25
N SER A 224 -18.31 -25.59 -19.08
CA SER A 224 -19.76 -25.64 -18.83
C SER A 224 -20.51 -24.60 -19.67
N MET A 225 -19.93 -23.42 -19.91
CA MET A 225 -20.49 -22.42 -20.83
C MET A 225 -20.50 -22.92 -22.27
N ARG A 226 -19.41 -23.50 -22.76
CA ARG A 226 -19.35 -24.08 -24.12
C ARG A 226 -20.39 -25.20 -24.31
N LYS A 227 -20.57 -26.07 -23.33
CA LYS A 227 -21.61 -27.12 -23.34
C LYS A 227 -23.02 -26.53 -23.41
N ASN A 228 -23.30 -25.49 -22.62
CA ASN A 228 -24.60 -24.83 -22.65
C ASN A 228 -24.89 -24.16 -24.00
N LEU A 229 -23.88 -23.54 -24.62
CA LEU A 229 -24.01 -22.98 -25.98
C LEU A 229 -24.33 -24.08 -27.00
N ALA A 230 -23.60 -25.19 -26.98
CA ALA A 230 -23.89 -26.31 -27.88
C ALA A 230 -25.33 -26.84 -27.70
N ASN A 231 -25.79 -27.00 -26.46
CA ASN A 231 -27.16 -27.42 -26.18
C ASN A 231 -28.19 -26.39 -26.65
N ARG A 232 -27.94 -25.10 -26.45
CA ARG A 232 -28.78 -24.02 -26.98
C ARG A 232 -28.90 -24.12 -28.50
N ASP A 233 -27.78 -24.32 -29.19
CA ASP A 233 -27.72 -24.32 -30.64
C ASP A 233 -28.56 -25.45 -31.24
N LEU A 234 -28.61 -26.63 -30.60
CA LEU A 234 -29.54 -27.72 -30.99
C LEU A 234 -31.01 -27.27 -31.02
N TYR A 235 -31.45 -26.52 -30.01
CA TYR A 235 -32.81 -25.98 -29.97
C TYR A 235 -33.02 -24.82 -30.94
N MET A 236 -31.98 -24.00 -31.19
CA MET A 236 -32.05 -22.96 -32.23
C MET A 236 -32.20 -23.55 -33.63
N GLU A 237 -31.55 -24.68 -33.92
CA GLU A 237 -31.76 -25.40 -35.17
C GLU A 237 -33.18 -25.96 -35.28
N MET A 238 -33.76 -26.45 -34.17
CA MET A 238 -35.16 -26.87 -34.14
C MET A 238 -36.11 -25.72 -34.46
N VAL A 239 -35.89 -24.54 -33.88
CA VAL A 239 -36.67 -23.32 -34.17
C VAL A 239 -36.60 -22.99 -35.67
N GLU A 240 -35.41 -22.95 -36.26
CA GLU A 240 -35.21 -22.64 -37.68
C GLU A 240 -35.89 -23.65 -38.60
N ARG A 241 -35.76 -24.95 -38.31
CA ARG A 241 -36.41 -26.01 -39.09
C ARG A 241 -37.93 -25.88 -39.03
N ASN A 242 -38.49 -25.61 -37.85
CA ASN A 242 -39.94 -25.48 -37.69
C ASN A 242 -40.48 -24.22 -38.35
N LEU A 243 -39.79 -23.08 -38.26
CA LEU A 243 -40.15 -21.86 -38.99
C LEU A 243 -40.11 -22.07 -40.50
N SER A 244 -39.06 -22.73 -41.01
CA SER A 244 -38.93 -23.00 -42.45
C SER A 244 -40.04 -23.92 -42.96
N ARG A 245 -40.50 -24.88 -42.13
CA ARG A 245 -41.68 -25.70 -42.44
C ARG A 245 -42.97 -24.87 -42.44
N LEU A 246 -43.17 -24.01 -41.44
CA LEU A 246 -44.33 -23.10 -41.41
C LEU A 246 -44.36 -22.17 -42.62
N GLU A 247 -43.22 -21.65 -43.08
CA GLU A 247 -43.12 -20.84 -44.31
C GLU A 247 -43.43 -21.61 -45.59
N ALA A 248 -43.10 -22.91 -45.63
CA ALA A 248 -43.49 -23.76 -46.75
C ALA A 248 -45.01 -23.95 -46.80
N LEU A 249 -45.64 -24.11 -45.63
CA LEU A 249 -47.10 -24.20 -45.48
C LEU A 249 -47.78 -22.87 -45.82
N ASP A 250 -47.18 -21.75 -45.40
CA ASP A 250 -47.67 -20.40 -45.65
C ASP A 250 -47.71 -20.10 -47.15
N ARG A 251 -46.61 -20.40 -47.87
CA ARG A 251 -46.54 -20.27 -49.34
C ARG A 251 -47.54 -21.16 -50.09
N GLN A 252 -48.03 -22.22 -49.45
CA GLN A 252 -49.09 -23.08 -50.00
C GLN A 252 -50.50 -22.53 -49.70
N GLY A 253 -50.61 -21.38 -49.01
CA GLY A 253 -51.88 -20.80 -48.58
C GLY A 253 -52.55 -21.58 -47.44
N ARG A 254 -51.77 -22.35 -46.67
CA ARG A 254 -52.29 -23.19 -45.57
C ARG A 254 -52.36 -22.47 -44.23
N LEU A 255 -51.67 -21.33 -44.09
CA LEU A 255 -51.83 -20.45 -42.93
C LEU A 255 -52.89 -19.40 -43.26
N ASP A 256 -53.70 -19.04 -42.27
CA ASP A 256 -54.60 -17.89 -42.35
C ASP A 256 -53.81 -16.57 -42.23
N ILE A 257 -54.50 -15.44 -42.42
CA ILE A 257 -53.89 -14.11 -42.41
C ILE A 257 -53.15 -13.85 -41.10
N GLN A 258 -53.73 -14.25 -39.96
CA GLN A 258 -53.16 -14.03 -38.66
C GLN A 258 -51.96 -14.96 -38.38
N GLY A 259 -52.05 -16.24 -38.76
CA GLY A 259 -50.92 -17.16 -38.73
C GLY A 259 -49.74 -16.71 -39.60
N SER A 260 -50.02 -16.19 -40.80
CA SER A 260 -49.02 -15.64 -41.72
C SER A 260 -48.31 -14.41 -41.12
N SER A 261 -49.09 -13.49 -40.53
CA SER A 261 -48.55 -12.31 -39.84
C SER A 261 -47.70 -12.71 -38.63
N ALA A 262 -48.18 -13.64 -37.81
CA ALA A 262 -47.45 -14.15 -36.67
C ALA A 262 -46.14 -14.84 -37.07
N LEU A 263 -46.12 -15.56 -38.21
CA LEU A 263 -44.91 -16.16 -38.75
C LEU A 263 -43.85 -15.12 -39.13
N SER A 264 -44.26 -14.02 -39.77
CA SER A 264 -43.38 -12.87 -40.04
C SER A 264 -42.83 -12.27 -38.73
N ASP A 265 -43.68 -12.08 -37.72
CA ASP A 265 -43.27 -11.55 -36.42
C ASP A 265 -42.27 -12.48 -35.71
N MET A 266 -42.48 -13.79 -35.76
CA MET A 266 -41.54 -14.78 -35.23
C MET A 266 -40.17 -14.70 -35.92
N ARG A 267 -40.13 -14.57 -37.25
CA ARG A 267 -38.89 -14.42 -38.02
C ARG A 267 -38.13 -13.15 -37.65
N ASN A 268 -38.83 -12.02 -37.57
CA ASN A 268 -38.25 -10.74 -37.18
C ASN A 268 -37.70 -10.78 -35.76
N ALA A 269 -38.45 -11.36 -34.81
CA ALA A 269 -38.01 -11.52 -33.43
C ALA A 269 -36.78 -12.45 -33.33
N LEU A 270 -36.76 -13.56 -34.06
CA LEU A 270 -35.62 -14.48 -34.13
C LEU A 270 -34.35 -13.78 -34.65
N GLN A 271 -34.47 -13.00 -35.73
CA GLN A 271 -33.32 -12.30 -36.31
C GLN A 271 -32.72 -11.30 -35.31
N ARG A 272 -33.56 -10.46 -34.67
CA ARG A 272 -33.12 -9.51 -33.65
C ARG A 272 -32.47 -10.23 -32.46
N TYR A 273 -33.12 -11.30 -31.97
CA TYR A 273 -32.61 -12.09 -30.86
C TYR A 273 -31.21 -12.66 -31.17
N ARG A 274 -30.98 -13.17 -32.39
CA ARG A 274 -29.68 -13.73 -32.79
C ARG A 274 -28.57 -12.67 -32.79
N GLN A 275 -28.83 -11.53 -33.42
CA GLN A 275 -27.85 -10.45 -33.51
C GLN A 275 -27.42 -9.98 -32.11
N ASP A 276 -28.38 -9.81 -31.21
CA ASP A 276 -28.10 -9.33 -29.85
C ASP A 276 -27.49 -10.41 -28.97
N PHE A 277 -27.84 -11.68 -29.22
CA PHE A 277 -27.25 -12.82 -28.53
C PHE A 277 -25.77 -12.96 -28.83
N ASP A 278 -25.35 -12.81 -30.08
CA ASP A 278 -23.93 -12.95 -30.45
C ASP A 278 -23.07 -11.91 -29.73
N ALA A 279 -23.55 -10.66 -29.63
CA ALA A 279 -22.87 -9.61 -28.87
C ALA A 279 -22.74 -9.96 -27.37
N ILE A 280 -23.80 -10.51 -26.77
CA ILE A 280 -23.78 -10.92 -25.36
C ILE A 280 -22.89 -12.14 -25.14
N ARG A 281 -22.91 -13.12 -26.06
CA ARG A 281 -22.05 -14.30 -26.01
C ARG A 281 -20.59 -13.86 -25.95
N ASP A 282 -20.18 -12.99 -26.85
CA ASP A 282 -18.80 -12.55 -26.97
C ASP A 282 -18.37 -11.76 -25.72
N LEU A 283 -19.26 -10.91 -25.20
CA LEU A 283 -19.04 -10.20 -23.93
C LEU A 283 -18.85 -11.15 -22.74
N TYR A 284 -19.73 -12.12 -22.55
CA TYR A 284 -19.66 -13.05 -21.40
C TYR A 284 -18.53 -14.08 -21.51
N MET A 285 -18.07 -14.37 -22.73
CA MET A 285 -16.87 -15.18 -22.96
C MET A 285 -15.57 -14.40 -22.75
N SER A 286 -15.61 -13.08 -22.70
CA SER A 286 -14.45 -12.24 -22.38
C SER A 286 -14.17 -12.19 -20.87
N GLU A 287 -13.02 -11.60 -20.51
CA GLU A 287 -12.70 -11.30 -19.11
C GLU A 287 -13.42 -10.05 -18.58
N HIS A 288 -13.97 -9.20 -19.47
CA HIS A 288 -14.61 -7.93 -19.13
C HIS A 288 -16.13 -8.03 -18.92
N TRP A 289 -16.63 -9.23 -18.63
CA TRP A 289 -18.06 -9.46 -18.41
C TRP A 289 -18.58 -8.81 -17.11
N ARG A 290 -17.67 -8.47 -16.19
CA ARG A 290 -17.91 -7.80 -14.90
C ARG A 290 -17.05 -6.56 -14.77
N ALA A 291 -17.69 -5.39 -14.71
CA ALA A 291 -16.99 -4.11 -14.61
C ALA A 291 -16.33 -3.90 -13.25
N ASP A 292 -16.91 -4.43 -12.17
CA ASP A 292 -16.33 -4.35 -10.81
C ASP A 292 -15.01 -5.12 -10.72
N HIS A 293 -14.96 -6.31 -11.33
CA HIS A 293 -13.74 -7.12 -11.40
C HIS A 293 -12.66 -6.47 -12.26
N ASP A 294 -13.05 -5.92 -13.42
CA ASP A 294 -12.13 -5.20 -14.30
C ASP A 294 -11.51 -3.99 -13.59
N MET A 295 -12.33 -3.20 -12.89
CA MET A 295 -11.88 -2.06 -12.10
C MET A 295 -10.97 -2.46 -10.94
N LEU A 296 -11.28 -3.57 -10.25
CA LEU A 296 -10.43 -4.08 -9.18
C LEU A 296 -9.00 -4.37 -9.68
N ILE A 297 -8.87 -5.12 -10.77
CA ILE A 297 -7.56 -5.57 -11.29
C ILE A 297 -6.81 -4.42 -11.96
N ASN A 298 -7.50 -3.64 -12.79
CA ASN A 298 -6.85 -2.68 -13.69
C ASN A 298 -6.72 -1.27 -13.10
N VAL A 299 -7.44 -0.96 -12.01
CA VAL A 299 -7.45 0.39 -11.41
C VAL A 299 -7.09 0.35 -9.93
N LEU A 300 -7.84 -0.38 -9.11
CA LEU A 300 -7.64 -0.36 -7.65
C LEU A 300 -6.35 -1.06 -7.21
N GLN A 301 -6.06 -2.25 -7.73
CA GLN A 301 -4.80 -2.96 -7.40
C GLN A 301 -3.53 -2.16 -7.75
N PRO A 302 -3.44 -1.49 -8.91
CA PRO A 302 -2.37 -0.53 -9.16
C PRO A 302 -2.31 0.61 -8.12
N ALA A 303 -3.43 1.20 -7.75
CA ALA A 303 -3.47 2.31 -6.78
C ALA A 303 -3.00 1.88 -5.37
N PHE A 304 -3.42 0.70 -4.89
CA PHE A 304 -2.91 0.11 -3.65
C PHE A 304 -1.39 -0.12 -3.72
N ARG A 305 -0.90 -0.71 -4.82
CA ARG A 305 0.55 -0.91 -5.03
C ARG A 305 1.35 0.39 -5.05
N GLU A 306 0.80 1.47 -5.59
CA GLU A 306 1.45 2.78 -5.57
C GLU A 306 1.64 3.29 -4.15
N ILE A 307 0.60 3.22 -3.31
CA ILE A 307 0.69 3.57 -1.88
C ILE A 307 1.74 2.70 -1.18
N GLN A 308 1.72 1.38 -1.39
CA GLN A 308 2.69 0.46 -0.81
C GLN A 308 4.14 0.81 -1.21
N GLN A 309 4.37 1.14 -2.48
CA GLN A 309 5.69 1.55 -2.97
C GLN A 309 6.18 2.84 -2.29
N ILE A 310 5.30 3.82 -2.09
CA ILE A 310 5.63 5.06 -1.39
C ILE A 310 5.97 4.79 0.08
N LEU A 311 5.22 3.90 0.75
CA LEU A 311 5.50 3.49 2.13
C LEU A 311 6.82 2.72 2.27
N ASP A 312 7.14 1.86 1.31
CA ASP A 312 8.43 1.15 1.27
C ASP A 312 9.61 2.12 1.06
N GLN A 313 9.42 3.16 0.25
CA GLN A 313 10.40 4.24 0.11
C GLN A 313 10.57 5.04 1.42
N PHE A 314 9.48 5.30 2.15
CA PHE A 314 9.54 5.88 3.50
C PHE A 314 10.39 5.03 4.44
N ASP A 315 10.14 3.72 4.50
CA ASP A 315 10.92 2.79 5.32
C ASP A 315 12.40 2.78 4.92
N GLN A 316 12.70 2.84 3.62
CA GLN A 316 14.08 2.92 3.14
C GLN A 316 14.76 4.21 3.58
N GLN A 317 14.08 5.35 3.50
CA GLN A 317 14.62 6.64 3.97
C GLN A 317 14.85 6.64 5.49
N LEU A 318 13.92 6.08 6.26
CA LEU A 318 14.07 5.93 7.72
C LEU A 318 15.27 5.05 8.08
N ARG A 319 15.48 3.93 7.36
CA ARG A 319 16.65 3.07 7.53
C ARG A 319 17.95 3.79 7.19
N ASN A 320 17.99 4.53 6.09
CA ASN A 320 19.16 5.32 5.70
C ASN A 320 19.49 6.39 6.75
N ALA A 321 18.48 7.08 7.29
CA ALA A 321 18.64 8.05 8.36
C ALA A 321 19.17 7.38 9.65
N ALA A 322 18.67 6.20 10.00
CA ALA A 322 19.16 5.44 11.15
C ALA A 322 20.63 5.02 10.98
N ILE A 323 21.02 4.52 9.80
CA ILE A 323 22.41 4.17 9.48
C ILE A 323 23.31 5.41 9.58
N ALA A 324 22.90 6.54 9.00
CA ALA A 324 23.65 7.79 9.08
C ALA A 324 23.87 8.24 10.53
N ASN A 325 22.86 8.09 11.40
CA ASN A 325 22.98 8.42 12.83
C ASN A 325 23.94 7.49 13.58
N ILE A 326 23.96 6.20 13.26
CA ILE A 326 24.93 5.25 13.80
C ILE A 326 26.35 5.64 13.36
N THR A 327 26.55 5.97 12.08
CA THR A 327 27.86 6.43 11.57
C THR A 327 28.33 7.72 12.25
N ARG A 328 27.44 8.70 12.45
CA ARG A 328 27.75 9.92 13.22
C ARG A 328 28.12 9.59 14.67
N SER A 329 27.40 8.67 15.31
CA SER A 329 27.68 8.24 16.67
C SER A 329 29.06 7.58 16.79
N HIS A 330 29.47 6.78 15.79
CA HIS A 330 30.83 6.23 15.70
C HIS A 330 31.90 7.34 15.56
N GLN A 331 31.69 8.31 14.68
CA GLN A 331 32.63 9.44 14.54
C GLN A 331 32.75 10.26 15.82
N ILE A 332 31.67 10.40 16.58
CA ILE A 332 31.69 11.05 17.89
C ILE A 332 32.48 10.20 18.90
N ALA A 333 32.26 8.89 18.94
CA ALA A 333 33.03 7.98 19.80
C ALA A 333 34.54 8.05 19.48
N GLU A 334 34.92 8.15 18.21
CA GLU A 334 36.31 8.37 17.81
C GLU A 334 36.84 9.72 18.31
N ARG A 335 36.09 10.82 18.16
CA ARG A 335 36.48 12.13 18.70
C ARG A 335 36.68 12.09 20.22
N VAL A 336 35.80 11.39 20.92
CA VAL A 336 35.89 11.19 22.37
C VAL A 336 37.13 10.38 22.73
N SER A 337 37.43 9.32 21.99
CA SER A 337 38.66 8.53 22.15
C SER A 337 39.91 9.41 22.00
N HIS A 338 39.97 10.25 20.95
CA HIS A 338 41.07 11.20 20.78
C HIS A 338 41.18 12.20 21.94
N MET A 339 40.05 12.67 22.47
CA MET A 339 40.04 13.58 23.64
C MET A 339 40.52 12.89 24.92
N ILE A 340 40.24 11.59 25.09
CA ILE A 340 40.79 10.79 26.21
C ILE A 340 42.30 10.70 26.07
N TRP A 341 42.82 10.36 24.89
CA TRP A 341 44.26 10.32 24.63
C TRP A 341 44.94 11.67 24.84
N LEU A 342 44.31 12.76 24.39
CA LEU A 342 44.78 14.12 24.66
C LEU A 342 44.82 14.39 26.17
N SER A 343 43.80 13.97 26.92
CA SER A 343 43.75 14.12 28.37
C SER A 343 44.85 13.33 29.07
N VAL A 344 45.13 12.10 28.64
CA VAL A 344 46.25 11.29 29.12
C VAL A 344 47.58 11.98 28.83
N LEU A 345 47.76 12.51 27.62
CA LEU A 345 48.97 13.25 27.24
C LEU A 345 49.15 14.51 28.08
N VAL A 346 48.07 15.25 28.35
CA VAL A 346 48.08 16.37 29.29
C VAL A 346 48.54 15.88 30.66
N VAL A 347 47.90 14.86 31.25
CA VAL A 347 48.30 14.32 32.57
C VAL A 347 49.77 13.90 32.62
N LEU A 348 50.26 13.18 31.61
CA LEU A 348 51.67 12.79 31.52
C LEU A 348 52.59 14.02 31.46
N PHE A 349 52.20 15.06 30.74
CA PHE A 349 52.92 16.33 30.70
C PHE A 349 52.94 17.02 32.07
N ILE A 350 51.84 17.00 32.83
CA ILE A 350 51.77 17.50 34.22
C ILE A 350 52.77 16.74 35.10
N VAL A 351 52.74 15.41 35.06
CA VAL A 351 53.62 14.54 35.85
C VAL A 351 55.08 14.79 35.49
N GLY A 352 55.39 14.94 34.19
CA GLY A 352 56.72 15.26 33.70
C GLY A 352 57.23 16.61 34.22
N ILE A 353 56.43 17.67 34.11
CA ILE A 353 56.76 18.98 34.68
C ILE A 353 56.95 18.88 36.20
N GLY A 354 56.05 18.18 36.89
CA GLY A 354 56.11 17.98 38.34
C GLY A 354 57.40 17.28 38.78
N TYR A 355 57.82 16.25 38.06
CA TYR A 355 59.09 15.56 38.29
C TYR A 355 60.29 16.48 38.09
N PHE A 356 60.34 17.20 36.96
CA PHE A 356 61.43 18.15 36.67
C PHE A 356 61.53 19.25 37.73
N MET A 357 60.39 19.77 38.17
CA MET A 357 60.32 20.75 39.24
C MET A 357 60.81 20.18 40.56
N PHE A 358 60.36 18.98 40.96
CA PHE A 358 60.80 18.34 42.19
C PHE A 358 62.31 18.10 42.20
N GLU A 359 62.86 17.62 41.07
CA GLU A 359 64.29 17.40 40.88
C GLU A 359 65.10 18.70 41.08
N HIS A 360 64.70 19.79 40.42
CA HIS A 360 65.48 21.03 40.41
C HIS A 360 65.25 21.93 41.62
N LEU A 361 64.03 21.97 42.15
CA LEU A 361 63.64 22.88 43.23
C LEU A 361 63.77 22.27 44.63
N VAL A 362 63.64 20.95 44.76
CA VAL A 362 63.65 20.27 46.06
C VAL A 362 64.86 19.36 46.17
N ARG A 363 64.98 18.35 45.30
CA ARG A 363 65.97 17.30 45.45
C ARG A 363 67.40 17.81 45.32
N ARG A 364 67.73 18.54 44.24
CA ARG A 364 69.10 19.06 44.02
C ARG A 364 69.57 20.01 45.14
N PRO A 365 68.78 21.02 45.57
CA PRO A 365 69.18 21.86 46.70
C PRO A 365 69.34 21.08 48.01
N VAL A 366 68.44 20.13 48.31
CA VAL A 366 68.56 19.29 49.51
C VAL A 366 69.80 18.39 49.45
N SER A 367 70.11 17.79 48.30
CA SER A 367 71.34 17.01 48.10
C SER A 367 72.58 17.85 48.35
N ARG A 368 72.64 19.06 47.78
CA ARG A 368 73.75 19.99 47.99
C ARG A 368 73.91 20.39 49.46
N ILE A 369 72.81 20.65 50.17
CA ILE A 369 72.85 20.95 51.61
C ILE A 369 73.32 19.73 52.41
N ALA A 370 72.85 18.53 52.08
CA ALA A 370 73.26 17.29 52.74
C ALA A 370 74.75 16.98 52.50
N GLU A 371 75.23 17.16 51.26
CA GLU A 371 76.64 17.03 50.89
C GLU A 371 77.50 18.07 51.62
N ALA A 372 77.07 19.33 51.70
CA ALA A 372 77.76 20.38 52.45
C ALA A 372 77.82 20.09 53.96
N LEU A 373 76.73 19.60 54.56
CA LEU A 373 76.70 19.17 55.96
C LEU A 373 77.60 17.96 56.21
N HIS A 374 77.71 17.03 55.25
CA HIS A 374 78.58 15.87 55.36
C HIS A 374 80.06 16.26 55.28
N ALA A 375 80.42 17.15 54.35
CA ALA A 375 81.78 17.68 54.20
C ALA A 375 82.24 18.51 55.42
N GLU A 376 81.34 19.30 56.01
CA GLU A 376 81.59 20.01 57.28
C GLU A 376 81.84 19.03 58.44
N ALA A 377 81.10 17.90 58.48
CA ALA A 377 81.27 16.88 59.51
C ALA A 377 82.57 16.06 59.36
N GLU A 378 83.09 15.92 58.15
CA GLU A 378 84.39 15.27 57.86
C GLU A 378 85.59 16.23 58.02
N GLY A 379 85.34 17.53 58.25
CA GLY A 379 86.37 18.52 58.57
C GLY A 379 87.10 19.10 57.35
N ASP A 380 86.50 19.05 56.16
CA ASP A 380 87.07 19.63 54.93
C ASP A 380 86.86 21.17 54.92
N PRO A 381 87.93 22.00 54.94
CA PRO A 381 87.79 23.44 55.19
C PRO A 381 87.32 24.27 53.98
N ASN A 382 86.89 23.66 52.88
CA ASN A 382 86.50 24.36 51.66
C ASN A 382 85.12 23.92 51.13
N VAL A 383 84.09 24.08 51.96
CA VAL A 383 82.70 23.80 51.58
C VAL A 383 82.05 25.06 51.01
N ASP A 384 81.77 25.04 49.70
CA ASP A 384 81.02 26.10 49.01
C ASP A 384 79.53 25.97 49.37
N LEU A 385 79.11 26.70 50.42
CA LEU A 385 77.72 26.72 50.86
C LEU A 385 76.86 27.34 49.77
N PRO A 386 75.70 26.75 49.42
CA PRO A 386 74.84 27.31 48.41
C PRO A 386 74.37 28.71 48.83
N ASP A 387 74.70 29.71 48.02
CA ASP A 387 74.32 31.12 48.25
C ASP A 387 72.80 31.22 48.38
N THR A 388 72.34 31.67 49.54
CA THR A 388 70.90 31.75 49.88
C THR A 388 70.20 32.95 49.23
N ARG A 389 70.85 33.61 48.28
CA ARG A 389 70.29 34.72 47.50
C ARG A 389 69.90 34.29 46.08
N VAL A 390 68.72 33.66 45.92
CA VAL A 390 67.91 33.66 44.67
C VAL A 390 66.42 33.66 44.95
#